data_AF-H2XPH2-F1
#
_entry.id   AF-H2XPH2-F1
#
_cell.length_a   1.000
_cell.length_b   1.000
_cell.length_c   1.000
_cell.angle_alpha   90.00
_cell.angle_beta   90.00
_cell.angle_gamma   90.00
#
_symmetry.space_group_name_H-M   'P 1'
#
loop_
_entity.id
_entity.type
_entity.pdbx_description
1 polymer ?
#
loop_
_entity_poly.entity_id
_entity_poly.type
_entity_poly.pdbx_seq_one_letter_code
_entity_poly.pdbx_strand_id
1 'polypeptide(L)'
;MFESLNVKCVPYLPEIIPTYLSTIQTCDPSIREFLFKNLGLIISTVKQHARGFMDRIFVVIKEHWGVGSEMQSILLSLSEKIASALSSEFKLYLPQIIPHALRIFLYDDSPGKTVTLDLLHALQVFGVNIDDYSHLLLPPMMQLLRATTTPINIKSAILETLCTLCECIDLCEHMSLVVHPLANVIDTIPDLQSLAVRTLCSAIRQFGSRFSVFVQMVDQLMLKHKISSSLYESLVSQITKGILRQDTDAFLWSGIQKVEDTSVQ
;
A
#
# COMPACT_ATOMS: atom_id res chain seq x y z
N MET A 1 17.98 18.50 -14.53
CA MET A 1 18.52 18.22 -15.88
C MET A 1 17.69 17.15 -16.62
N PHE A 2 17.26 16.06 -15.98
CA PHE A 2 16.38 15.06 -16.62
C PHE A 2 14.90 15.49 -16.71
N GLU A 3 14.39 16.29 -15.76
CA GLU A 3 13.02 16.86 -15.84
C GLU A 3 12.80 17.71 -17.10
N SER A 4 13.82 18.46 -17.54
CA SER A 4 13.77 19.26 -18.76
C SER A 4 13.88 18.45 -20.06
N LEU A 5 14.32 17.19 -19.98
CA LEU A 5 14.52 16.32 -21.16
C LEU A 5 13.38 15.30 -21.34
N ASN A 6 12.63 14.98 -20.28
CA ASN A 6 11.52 14.01 -20.32
C ASN A 6 11.95 12.71 -21.03
N VAL A 7 11.16 12.17 -21.96
CA VAL A 7 11.47 10.95 -22.73
C VAL A 7 12.71 11.08 -23.63
N LYS A 8 13.23 12.29 -23.90
CA LYS A 8 14.43 12.50 -24.75
C LYS A 8 15.72 11.98 -24.13
N CYS A 9 15.71 11.63 -22.83
CA CYS A 9 16.87 11.03 -22.17
C CYS A 9 16.99 9.51 -22.36
N VAL A 10 15.94 8.82 -22.84
CA VAL A 10 15.89 7.36 -23.03
C VAL A 10 17.08 6.78 -23.80
N PRO A 11 17.55 7.35 -24.93
CA PRO A 11 18.68 6.77 -25.67
C PRO A 11 20.01 6.80 -24.89
N TYR A 12 20.14 7.66 -23.88
CA TYR A 12 21.36 7.77 -23.07
C TYR A 12 21.36 6.88 -21.83
N LEU A 13 20.21 6.29 -21.47
CA LEU A 13 20.08 5.46 -20.27
C LEU A 13 21.00 4.22 -20.23
N PRO A 14 21.21 3.48 -21.35
CA PRO A 14 22.09 2.32 -21.32
C PRO A 14 23.54 2.63 -20.93
N GLU A 15 24.00 3.85 -21.22
CA GLU A 15 25.36 4.30 -20.90
C GLU A 15 25.43 4.93 -19.49
N ILE A 16 24.40 5.68 -19.11
CA ILE A 16 24.38 6.42 -17.84
C ILE A 16 24.08 5.50 -16.65
N ILE A 17 23.08 4.61 -16.76
CA ILE A 17 22.60 3.82 -15.61
C ILE A 17 23.68 2.93 -14.99
N PRO A 18 24.51 2.17 -15.74
CA PRO A 18 25.55 1.35 -15.14
C PRO A 18 26.56 2.16 -14.32
N THR A 19 27.02 3.29 -14.88
CA THR A 19 27.96 4.21 -14.21
C THR A 19 27.32 4.88 -13.00
N TYR A 20 26.03 5.20 -13.09
CA TYR A 20 25.26 5.76 -11.99
C TYR A 20 25.17 4.78 -10.82
N LEU A 21 24.82 3.52 -11.09
CA LEU A 21 24.73 2.47 -10.09
C LEU A 21 26.09 2.15 -9.44
N SER A 22 27.18 2.13 -10.21
CA SER A 22 28.52 1.94 -9.63
C SER A 22 28.94 3.10 -8.72
N THR A 23 28.50 4.32 -9.03
CA THR A 23 28.75 5.49 -8.20
C THR A 23 28.02 5.38 -6.85
N ILE A 24 26.77 4.91 -6.85
CA ILE A 24 25.97 4.69 -5.62
C ILE A 24 26.70 3.74 -4.64
N GLN A 25 27.34 2.69 -5.18
CA GLN A 25 28.05 1.70 -4.37
C GLN A 25 29.35 2.23 -3.73
N THR A 26 29.96 3.26 -4.31
CA THR A 26 31.30 3.73 -3.91
C THR A 26 31.29 5.10 -3.22
N CYS A 27 30.19 5.84 -3.30
CA CYS A 27 30.10 7.18 -2.73
C CYS A 27 29.80 7.21 -1.23
N ASP A 28 29.99 8.38 -0.63
CA ASP A 28 29.65 8.66 0.77
C ASP A 28 28.14 8.55 1.04
N PRO A 29 27.71 8.19 2.27
CA PRO A 29 26.30 8.00 2.61
C PRO A 29 25.38 9.17 2.24
N SER A 30 25.81 10.42 2.47
CA SER A 30 25.02 11.62 2.16
C SER A 30 24.80 11.80 0.65
N ILE A 31 25.83 11.51 -0.16
CA ILE A 31 25.73 11.54 -1.62
C ILE A 31 24.85 10.39 -2.09
N ARG A 32 24.96 9.21 -1.45
CA ARG A 32 24.17 8.03 -1.78
C ARG A 32 22.68 8.27 -1.66
N GLU A 33 22.25 8.90 -0.57
CA GLU A 33 20.85 9.30 -0.37
C GLU A 33 20.34 10.21 -1.50
N PHE A 34 21.12 11.21 -1.88
CA PHE A 34 20.79 12.10 -2.98
C PHE A 34 20.70 11.35 -4.31
N LEU A 35 21.62 10.42 -4.58
CA LEU A 35 21.61 9.61 -5.80
C LEU A 35 20.39 8.68 -5.85
N PHE A 36 19.98 8.05 -4.74
CA PHE A 36 18.76 7.25 -4.72
C PHE A 36 17.49 8.09 -4.94
N LYS A 37 17.41 9.27 -4.32
CA LYS A 37 16.29 10.21 -4.56
C LYS A 37 16.19 10.59 -6.04
N ASN A 38 17.32 10.90 -6.66
CA ASN A 38 17.41 11.24 -8.08
C ASN A 38 17.11 10.04 -9.00
N LEU A 39 17.58 8.84 -8.65
CA LEU A 39 17.24 7.62 -9.38
C LEU A 39 15.73 7.44 -9.45
N GLY A 40 15.02 7.69 -8.35
CA GLY A 40 13.57 7.69 -8.32
C GLY A 40 12.96 8.68 -9.32
N LEU A 41 13.47 9.91 -9.39
CA LEU A 41 13.00 10.91 -10.36
C LEU A 41 13.23 10.48 -11.81
N ILE A 42 14.39 9.88 -12.11
CA ILE A 42 14.70 9.33 -13.43
C ILE A 42 13.70 8.23 -13.78
N ILE A 43 13.45 7.29 -12.88
CA ILE A 43 12.51 6.18 -13.11
C ILE A 43 11.09 6.70 -13.33
N SER A 44 10.63 7.67 -12.53
CA SER A 44 9.30 8.29 -12.73
C SER A 44 9.18 9.01 -14.09
N THR A 45 10.28 9.56 -14.61
CA THR A 45 10.30 10.25 -15.92
C THR A 45 10.30 9.25 -17.08
N VAL A 46 11.11 8.20 -16.96
CA VAL A 46 11.37 7.21 -18.01
C VAL A 46 10.29 6.11 -18.07
N LYS A 47 9.60 5.87 -16.95
CA LYS A 47 8.52 4.87 -16.81
C LYS A 47 8.97 3.49 -17.31
N GLN A 48 8.19 2.89 -18.21
CA GLN A 48 8.38 1.53 -18.74
C GLN A 48 9.73 1.32 -19.43
N HIS A 49 10.39 2.38 -19.93
CA HIS A 49 11.71 2.27 -20.54
C HIS A 49 12.83 1.92 -19.54
N ALA A 50 12.57 1.99 -18.24
CA ALA A 50 13.54 1.62 -17.21
C ALA A 50 13.60 0.10 -16.96
N ARG A 51 12.68 -0.69 -17.53
CA ARG A 51 12.55 -2.14 -17.32
C ARG A 51 13.86 -2.91 -17.48
N GLY A 52 14.65 -2.60 -18.51
CA GLY A 52 15.92 -3.29 -18.79
C GLY A 52 17.00 -3.14 -17.71
N PHE A 53 16.82 -2.22 -16.76
CA PHE A 53 17.77 -1.95 -15.69
C PHE A 53 17.28 -2.37 -14.30
N MET A 54 16.03 -2.83 -14.19
CA MET A 54 15.38 -3.08 -12.90
C MET A 54 16.09 -4.13 -12.07
N ASP A 55 16.54 -5.24 -12.68
CA ASP A 55 17.31 -6.27 -11.97
C ASP A 55 18.53 -5.68 -11.26
N ARG A 56 19.28 -4.82 -11.95
CA ARG A 56 20.48 -4.16 -11.38
C ARG A 56 20.11 -3.16 -10.30
N ILE A 57 19.02 -2.41 -10.48
CA ILE A 57 18.53 -1.45 -9.49
C ILE A 57 18.14 -2.18 -8.21
N PHE A 58 17.40 -3.29 -8.30
CA PHE A 58 16.97 -4.06 -7.13
C PHE A 58 18.13 -4.73 -6.38
N VAL A 59 19.19 -5.15 -7.09
CA VAL A 59 20.44 -5.59 -6.44
C VAL A 59 21.01 -4.48 -5.55
N VAL A 60 21.14 -3.26 -6.08
CA VAL A 60 21.68 -2.12 -5.33
C VAL A 60 20.76 -1.70 -4.18
N ILE A 61 19.43 -1.73 -4.37
CA ILE A 61 18.44 -1.48 -3.30
C ILE A 61 18.65 -2.46 -2.15
N LYS A 62 18.78 -3.76 -2.46
CA LYS A 62 18.94 -4.81 -1.46
C LYS A 62 20.22 -4.65 -0.64
N GLU A 63 21.32 -4.27 -1.28
CA GLU A 63 22.61 -4.04 -0.63
C GLU A 63 22.54 -2.90 0.41
N HIS A 64 21.68 -1.90 0.20
CA HIS A 64 21.65 -0.67 1.00
C HIS A 64 20.45 -0.55 1.95
N TRP A 65 19.54 -1.52 1.97
CA TRP A 65 18.32 -1.46 2.79
C TRP A 65 18.58 -1.42 4.30
N GLY A 66 19.67 -2.02 4.78
CA GLY A 66 20.01 -2.09 6.21
C GLY A 66 20.65 -0.83 6.80
N VAL A 67 20.93 0.20 5.99
CA VAL A 67 21.77 1.35 6.40
C VAL A 67 20.92 2.45 7.04
N GLY A 68 20.38 2.17 8.23
CA GLY A 68 19.62 3.15 9.03
C GLY A 68 18.21 3.46 8.51
N SER A 69 17.44 4.18 9.33
CA SER A 69 16.03 4.49 9.04
C SER A 69 15.84 5.46 7.87
N GLU A 70 16.73 6.43 7.69
CA GLU A 70 16.61 7.43 6.61
C GLU A 70 16.79 6.80 5.23
N MET A 71 17.74 5.88 5.08
CA MET A 71 17.92 5.13 3.84
C MET A 71 16.72 4.24 3.54
N GLN A 72 16.12 3.61 4.56
CA GLN A 72 14.91 2.79 4.39
C GLN A 72 13.75 3.62 3.83
N SER A 73 13.50 4.82 4.38
CA SER A 73 12.48 5.74 3.85
C SER A 73 12.75 6.13 2.39
N ILE A 74 14.01 6.40 2.04
CA ILE A 74 14.38 6.75 0.66
C ILE A 74 14.18 5.57 -0.30
N LEU A 75 14.57 4.36 0.12
CA LEU A 75 14.42 3.16 -0.70
C LEU A 75 12.96 2.72 -0.83
N LEU A 76 12.13 2.94 0.21
CA LEU A 76 10.67 2.78 0.11
C LEU A 76 10.10 3.76 -0.92
N SER A 77 10.43 5.05 -0.83
CA SER A 77 9.97 6.04 -1.82
C SER A 77 10.47 5.73 -3.24
N LEU A 78 11.68 5.18 -3.40
CA LEU A 78 12.17 4.69 -4.67
C LEU A 78 11.31 3.51 -5.17
N SER A 79 10.98 2.55 -4.30
CA SER A 79 10.13 1.41 -4.65
C SER A 79 8.72 1.82 -5.06
N GLU A 80 8.14 2.86 -4.45
CA GLU A 80 6.87 3.46 -4.87
C GLU A 80 6.93 4.01 -6.30
N LYS A 81 8.00 4.77 -6.60
CA LYS A 81 8.22 5.32 -7.93
C LYS A 81 8.42 4.23 -8.98
N ILE A 82 9.09 3.14 -8.61
CA ILE A 82 9.24 1.96 -9.46
C ILE A 82 7.88 1.27 -9.67
N ALA A 83 7.08 1.08 -8.61
CA ALA A 83 5.76 0.47 -8.69
C ALA A 83 4.83 1.26 -9.64
N SER A 84 4.82 2.59 -9.50
CA SER A 84 4.07 3.48 -10.39
C SER A 84 4.58 3.44 -11.85
N ALA A 85 5.90 3.33 -12.05
CA ALA A 85 6.53 3.29 -13.37
C ALA A 85 6.31 1.98 -14.14
N LEU A 86 6.31 0.83 -13.44
CA LEU A 86 6.21 -0.50 -14.03
C LEU A 86 4.79 -1.10 -13.98
N SER A 87 3.90 -0.54 -13.16
CA SER A 87 2.52 -1.01 -13.00
C SER A 87 2.46 -2.50 -12.65
N SER A 88 1.91 -3.37 -13.51
CA SER A 88 1.73 -4.81 -13.24
C SER A 88 3.03 -5.62 -13.26
N GLU A 89 4.10 -5.10 -13.86
CA GLU A 89 5.40 -5.80 -13.90
C GLU A 89 6.17 -5.68 -12.58
N PHE A 90 5.78 -4.74 -11.72
CA PHE A 90 6.37 -4.56 -10.40
C PHE A 90 6.26 -5.80 -9.51
N LYS A 91 5.21 -6.61 -9.70
CA LYS A 91 4.99 -7.87 -8.95
C LYS A 91 6.17 -8.84 -9.02
N LEU A 92 6.98 -8.79 -10.08
CA LEU A 92 8.18 -9.62 -10.24
C LEU A 92 9.26 -9.30 -9.22
N TYR A 93 9.28 -8.07 -8.70
CA TYR A 93 10.29 -7.57 -7.78
C TYR A 93 9.80 -7.49 -6.32
N LEU A 94 8.49 -7.60 -6.09
CA LEU A 94 7.90 -7.68 -4.75
C LEU A 94 8.55 -8.71 -3.82
N PRO A 95 8.88 -9.95 -4.23
CA PRO A 95 9.48 -10.91 -3.31
C PRO A 95 10.83 -10.45 -2.72
N GLN A 96 11.49 -9.48 -3.34
CA GLN A 96 12.70 -8.85 -2.79
C GLN A 96 12.37 -7.79 -1.73
N ILE A 97 11.22 -7.13 -1.82
CA ILE A 97 10.77 -6.06 -0.91
C ILE A 97 10.03 -6.63 0.31
N ILE A 98 9.24 -7.70 0.14
CA ILE A 98 8.39 -8.27 1.20
C ILE A 98 9.16 -8.59 2.50
N PRO A 99 10.33 -9.26 2.48
CA PRO A 99 11.08 -9.52 3.71
C PRO A 99 11.47 -8.25 4.46
N HIS A 100 11.76 -7.18 3.73
CA HIS A 100 12.09 -5.88 4.30
C HIS A 100 10.86 -5.18 4.88
N ALA A 101 9.71 -5.22 4.20
CA ALA A 101 8.44 -4.72 4.72
C ALA A 101 8.05 -5.42 6.03
N LEU A 102 8.15 -6.75 6.08
CA LEU A 102 7.87 -7.53 7.29
C LEU A 102 8.82 -7.15 8.44
N ARG A 103 10.10 -6.94 8.15
CA ARG A 103 11.09 -6.49 9.14
C ARG A 103 10.73 -5.12 9.71
N ILE A 104 10.30 -4.18 8.87
CA ILE A 104 9.87 -2.84 9.32
C ILE A 104 8.68 -2.96 10.28
N PHE A 105 7.64 -3.73 9.93
CA PHE A 105 6.48 -3.89 10.84
C PHE A 105 6.84 -4.45 12.22
N LEU A 106 7.87 -5.29 12.30
CA LEU A 106 8.28 -5.95 13.55
C LEU A 106 9.29 -5.14 14.37
N TYR A 107 10.22 -4.44 13.71
CA TYR A 107 11.43 -3.91 14.35
C TYR A 107 11.69 -2.42 14.07
N ASP A 108 10.72 -1.66 13.56
CA ASP A 108 10.89 -0.22 13.36
C ASP A 108 11.15 0.51 14.69
N ASP A 109 12.38 1.02 14.82
CA ASP A 109 12.91 1.79 15.93
C ASP A 109 13.04 3.29 15.60
N SER A 110 12.57 3.72 14.42
CA SER A 110 12.62 5.13 14.02
C SER A 110 11.77 6.02 14.93
N PRO A 111 12.16 7.29 15.12
CA PRO A 111 11.44 8.20 16.01
C PRO A 111 10.01 8.41 15.50
N GLY A 112 9.03 7.97 16.27
CA GLY A 112 7.61 8.04 15.86
C GLY A 112 7.21 7.01 14.81
N LYS A 113 8.06 6.00 14.54
CA LYS A 113 7.86 4.94 13.54
C LYS A 113 7.58 5.50 12.14
N THR A 114 8.37 6.48 11.72
CA THR A 114 8.25 7.13 10.42
C THR A 114 8.42 6.15 9.28
N VAL A 115 9.34 5.17 9.42
CA VAL A 115 9.57 4.15 8.39
C VAL A 115 8.34 3.25 8.22
N THR A 116 7.62 2.94 9.31
CA THR A 116 6.32 2.24 9.23
C THR A 116 5.28 3.06 8.47
N LEU A 117 5.22 4.39 8.69
CA LEU A 117 4.30 5.26 7.95
C LEU A 117 4.61 5.28 6.45
N ASP A 118 5.90 5.41 6.10
CA ASP A 118 6.36 5.37 4.71
C ASP A 118 6.03 4.02 4.06
N LEU A 119 6.19 2.91 4.80
CA LEU A 119 5.81 1.59 4.30
C LEU A 119 4.30 1.49 4.05
N LEU A 120 3.47 1.99 4.96
CA LEU A 120 2.01 1.97 4.81
C LEU A 120 1.57 2.76 3.58
N HIS A 121 2.17 3.93 3.35
CA HIS A 121 1.95 4.70 2.13
C HIS A 121 2.40 3.92 0.88
N ALA A 122 3.57 3.27 0.94
CA ALA A 122 4.07 2.47 -0.17
C ALA A 122 3.14 1.30 -0.53
N LEU A 123 2.56 0.64 0.48
CA LEU A 123 1.58 -0.43 0.27
C LEU A 123 0.32 0.06 -0.46
N GLN A 124 -0.13 1.29 -0.22
CA GLN A 124 -1.24 1.88 -0.97
C GLN A 124 -0.89 2.06 -2.45
N VAL A 125 0.35 2.48 -2.74
CA VAL A 125 0.84 2.66 -4.12
C VAL A 125 1.04 1.30 -4.82
N PHE A 126 1.49 0.28 -4.10
CA PHE A 126 1.67 -1.05 -4.69
C PHE A 126 0.33 -1.65 -5.13
N GLY A 127 -0.75 -1.38 -4.38
CA GLY A 127 -2.12 -1.73 -4.74
C GLY A 127 -2.29 -3.20 -5.09
N VAL A 128 -2.97 -3.50 -6.22
CA VAL A 128 -3.24 -4.87 -6.69
C VAL A 128 -1.98 -5.75 -6.82
N ASN A 129 -0.79 -5.17 -6.97
CA ASN A 129 0.44 -5.96 -7.11
C ASN A 129 0.73 -6.81 -5.86
N ILE A 130 0.27 -6.42 -4.68
CA ILE A 130 0.54 -7.17 -3.43
C ILE A 130 -0.47 -8.29 -3.17
N ASP A 131 -1.43 -8.54 -4.06
CA ASP A 131 -2.50 -9.55 -3.85
C ASP A 131 -1.94 -10.92 -3.45
N ASP A 132 -0.96 -11.42 -4.23
CA ASP A 132 -0.25 -12.69 -3.97
C ASP A 132 0.47 -12.72 -2.61
N TYR A 133 0.76 -11.56 -2.02
CA TYR A 133 1.50 -11.39 -0.76
C TYR A 133 0.63 -10.85 0.39
N SER A 134 -0.67 -10.64 0.15
CA SER A 134 -1.62 -10.05 1.11
C SER A 134 -1.66 -10.84 2.42
N HIS A 135 -1.65 -12.17 2.33
CA HIS A 135 -1.63 -13.10 3.46
C HIS A 135 -0.40 -12.96 4.36
N LEU A 136 0.74 -12.44 3.85
CA LEU A 136 1.95 -12.19 4.63
C LEU A 136 1.92 -10.81 5.30
N LEU A 137 1.42 -9.80 4.59
CA LEU A 137 1.46 -8.39 5.03
C LEU A 137 0.31 -8.02 5.96
N LEU A 138 -0.88 -8.61 5.79
CA LEU A 138 -2.05 -8.31 6.60
C LEU A 138 -1.88 -8.66 8.08
N PRO A 139 -1.40 -9.85 8.48
CA PRO A 139 -1.28 -10.20 9.90
C PRO A 139 -0.43 -9.22 10.73
N PRO A 140 0.80 -8.83 10.34
CA PRO A 140 1.60 -7.89 11.11
C PRO A 140 0.98 -6.48 11.11
N MET A 141 0.36 -6.05 10.00
CA MET A 141 -0.36 -4.78 9.94
C MET A 141 -1.54 -4.75 10.93
N MET A 142 -2.33 -5.82 11.00
CA MET A 142 -3.44 -5.95 11.96
C MET A 142 -2.96 -6.09 13.40
N GLN A 143 -1.79 -6.68 13.63
CA GLN A 143 -1.16 -6.71 14.96
C GLN A 143 -0.77 -5.31 15.43
N LEU A 144 -0.19 -4.48 14.56
CA LEU A 144 0.13 -3.09 14.88
C LEU A 144 -1.12 -2.26 15.19
N LEU A 145 -2.22 -2.48 14.47
CA LEU A 145 -3.49 -1.79 14.73
C LEU A 145 -4.05 -2.11 16.13
N ARG A 146 -3.96 -3.37 16.54
CA ARG A 146 -4.45 -3.84 17.86
C ARG A 146 -3.53 -3.45 19.02
N ALA A 147 -2.23 -3.32 18.79
CA ALA A 147 -1.28 -3.01 19.85
C ALA A 147 -1.61 -1.64 20.50
N THR A 148 -1.64 -1.61 21.84
CA THR A 148 -1.93 -0.40 22.62
C THR A 148 -0.76 0.59 22.60
N THR A 149 0.46 0.11 22.39
CA THR A 149 1.68 0.91 22.30
C THR A 149 1.82 1.66 20.97
N THR A 150 1.03 1.30 19.96
CA THR A 150 1.11 1.92 18.63
C THR A 150 0.51 3.34 18.66
N PRO A 151 1.28 4.36 18.25
CA PRO A 151 0.80 5.73 18.08
C PRO A 151 -0.45 5.85 17.20
N ILE A 152 -1.31 6.84 17.50
CA ILE A 152 -2.60 7.03 16.82
C ILE A 152 -2.46 7.35 15.33
N ASN A 153 -1.42 8.11 14.94
CA ASN A 153 -1.10 8.43 13.55
C ASN A 153 -0.86 7.16 12.71
N ILE A 154 -0.16 6.17 13.26
CA ILE A 154 0.09 4.90 12.58
C ILE A 154 -1.20 4.08 12.49
N LYS A 155 -2.01 4.05 13.55
CA LYS A 155 -3.32 3.38 13.49
C LYS A 155 -4.21 4.00 12.42
N SER A 156 -4.23 5.33 12.31
CA SER A 156 -4.91 6.04 11.23
C SER A 156 -4.40 5.62 9.85
N ALA A 157 -3.07 5.63 9.66
CA ALA A 157 -2.44 5.23 8.40
C ALA A 157 -2.73 3.76 8.03
N ILE A 158 -2.79 2.85 9.01
CA ILE A 158 -3.19 1.45 8.78
C ILE A 158 -4.65 1.37 8.29
N LEU A 159 -5.57 2.13 8.91
CA LEU A 159 -6.97 2.12 8.50
C LEU A 159 -7.17 2.68 7.09
N GLU A 160 -6.45 3.75 6.73
CA GLU A 160 -6.43 4.30 5.38
C GLU A 160 -5.85 3.30 4.37
N THR A 161 -4.73 2.67 4.72
CA THR A 161 -4.10 1.65 3.88
C THR A 161 -5.06 0.50 3.63
N LEU A 162 -5.65 -0.04 4.70
CA LEU A 162 -6.63 -1.12 4.61
C LEU A 162 -7.85 -0.73 3.79
N CYS A 163 -8.32 0.53 3.88
CA CYS A 163 -9.41 1.04 3.07
C CYS A 163 -9.08 0.95 1.57
N THR A 164 -7.89 1.41 1.18
CA THR A 164 -7.40 1.34 -0.20
C THR A 164 -7.22 -0.11 -0.67
N LEU A 165 -6.67 -0.99 0.19
CA LEU A 165 -6.45 -2.39 -0.16
C LEU A 165 -7.77 -3.15 -0.37
N CYS A 166 -8.79 -2.90 0.45
CA CYS A 166 -10.13 -3.48 0.25
C CYS A 166 -10.77 -3.09 -1.11
N GLU A 167 -10.34 -1.99 -1.72
CA GLU A 167 -10.85 -1.54 -3.01
C GLU A 167 -10.11 -2.15 -4.21
N CYS A 168 -8.91 -2.72 -4.01
CA CYS A 168 -8.05 -3.20 -5.11
C CYS A 168 -7.57 -4.66 -5.00
N ILE A 169 -7.79 -5.34 -3.87
CA ILE A 169 -7.30 -6.71 -3.62
C ILE A 169 -8.42 -7.53 -2.98
N ASP A 170 -8.63 -8.79 -3.38
CA ASP A 170 -9.63 -9.65 -2.75
C ASP A 170 -9.20 -10.11 -1.33
N LEU A 171 -9.85 -9.56 -0.30
CA LEU A 171 -9.61 -9.93 1.09
C LEU A 171 -10.66 -10.88 1.67
N CYS A 172 -11.51 -11.50 0.85
CA CYS A 172 -12.60 -12.37 1.32
C CYS A 172 -12.11 -13.52 2.23
N GLU A 173 -10.97 -14.14 1.91
CA GLU A 173 -10.38 -15.20 2.73
C GLU A 173 -9.87 -14.69 4.09
N HIS A 174 -9.54 -13.40 4.16
CA HIS A 174 -9.01 -12.72 5.34
C HIS A 174 -10.10 -11.93 6.09
N MET A 175 -11.39 -12.14 5.79
CA MET A 175 -12.49 -11.35 6.33
C MET A 175 -12.46 -11.22 7.87
N SER A 176 -12.32 -12.34 8.60
CA SER A 176 -12.26 -12.29 10.07
C SER A 176 -11.02 -11.55 10.58
N LEU A 177 -9.88 -11.67 9.88
CA LEU A 177 -8.64 -10.98 10.22
C LEU A 177 -8.77 -9.46 10.06
N VAL A 178 -9.64 -9.00 9.16
CA VAL A 178 -9.91 -7.57 8.91
C VAL A 178 -11.03 -7.02 9.82
N VAL A 179 -12.17 -7.72 9.91
CA VAL A 179 -13.36 -7.22 10.61
C VAL A 179 -13.13 -7.09 12.12
N HIS A 180 -12.48 -8.07 12.76
CA HIS A 180 -12.30 -8.04 14.22
C HIS A 180 -11.41 -6.88 14.71
N PRO A 181 -10.23 -6.61 14.11
CA PRO A 181 -9.45 -5.42 14.47
C PRO A 181 -10.19 -4.11 14.23
N LEU A 182 -10.94 -3.98 13.13
CA LEU A 182 -11.75 -2.78 12.86
C LEU A 182 -12.81 -2.57 13.95
N ALA A 183 -13.55 -3.63 14.30
CA ALA A 183 -14.54 -3.59 15.36
C ALA A 183 -13.91 -3.20 16.72
N ASN A 184 -12.72 -3.72 17.03
CA ASN A 184 -12.00 -3.34 18.24
C ASN A 184 -11.59 -1.86 18.24
N VAL A 185 -11.16 -1.31 17.10
CA VAL A 185 -10.83 0.12 16.99
C VAL A 185 -12.08 0.98 17.18
N ILE A 186 -13.21 0.59 16.58
CA ILE A 186 -14.50 1.27 16.77
C ILE A 186 -14.87 1.27 18.27
N ASP A 187 -14.62 0.18 18.99
CA ASP A 187 -14.97 0.09 20.40
C ASP A 187 -14.05 0.89 21.33
N THR A 188 -12.76 0.97 21.01
CA THR A 188 -11.72 1.42 21.95
C THR A 188 -11.13 2.81 21.66
N ILE A 189 -11.18 3.30 20.42
CA ILE A 189 -10.50 4.55 20.01
C ILE A 189 -11.51 5.51 19.37
N PRO A 190 -12.12 6.44 20.15
CA PRO A 190 -13.17 7.33 19.66
C PRO A 190 -12.72 8.21 18.48
N ASP A 191 -11.48 8.71 18.53
CA ASP A 191 -10.91 9.58 17.49
C ASP A 191 -10.83 8.91 16.11
N LEU A 192 -10.73 7.57 16.07
CA LEU A 192 -10.62 6.80 14.83
C LEU A 192 -11.93 6.10 14.43
N GLN A 193 -13.01 6.28 15.18
CA GLN A 193 -14.29 5.60 14.91
C GLN A 193 -14.81 5.88 13.49
N SER A 194 -14.83 7.14 13.08
CA SER A 194 -15.31 7.54 11.74
C SER A 194 -14.50 6.90 10.63
N LEU A 195 -13.17 6.87 10.79
CA LEU A 195 -12.25 6.26 9.83
C LEU A 195 -12.40 4.73 9.81
N ALA A 196 -12.49 4.09 10.97
CA ALA A 196 -12.67 2.64 11.07
C ALA A 196 -14.02 2.18 10.49
N VAL A 197 -15.09 2.95 10.69
CA VAL A 197 -16.41 2.71 10.07
C VAL A 197 -16.32 2.85 8.56
N ARG A 198 -15.59 3.86 8.05
CA ARG A 198 -15.36 4.02 6.60
C ARG A 198 -14.62 2.82 6.01
N THR A 199 -13.52 2.41 6.63
CA THR A 199 -12.75 1.22 6.22
C THR A 199 -13.61 -0.05 6.28
N LEU A 200 -14.45 -0.19 7.31
CA LEU A 200 -15.39 -1.30 7.44
C LEU A 200 -16.42 -1.29 6.32
N CYS A 201 -16.97 -0.14 5.93
CA CYS A 201 -17.88 -0.03 4.79
C CYS A 201 -17.22 -0.47 3.48
N SER A 202 -15.96 -0.10 3.23
CA SER A 202 -15.20 -0.57 2.05
C SER A 202 -15.01 -2.09 2.08
N ALA A 203 -14.69 -2.66 3.25
CA ALA A 203 -14.62 -4.11 3.43
C ALA A 203 -15.99 -4.82 3.23
N ILE A 204 -17.09 -4.25 3.74
CA ILE A 204 -18.45 -4.80 3.57
C ILE A 204 -18.85 -4.85 2.10
N ARG A 205 -18.52 -3.82 1.31
CA ARG A 205 -18.79 -3.81 -0.14
C ARG A 205 -18.13 -4.98 -0.85
N GLN A 206 -16.91 -5.32 -0.47
CA GLN A 206 -16.18 -6.45 -1.02
C GLN A 206 -16.71 -7.80 -0.53
N PHE A 207 -16.91 -7.96 0.79
CA PHE A 207 -17.34 -9.24 1.37
C PHE A 207 -18.79 -9.61 1.02
N GLY A 208 -19.62 -8.61 0.74
CA GLY A 208 -21.02 -8.79 0.36
C GLY A 208 -21.79 -9.63 1.38
N SER A 209 -22.49 -10.66 0.89
CA SER A 209 -23.34 -11.52 1.73
C SER A 209 -22.57 -12.31 2.81
N ARG A 210 -21.27 -12.56 2.64
CA ARG A 210 -20.43 -13.26 3.62
C ARG A 210 -20.30 -12.49 4.93
N PHE A 211 -20.47 -11.16 4.89
CA PHE A 211 -20.43 -10.32 6.09
C PHE A 211 -21.64 -10.53 7.01
N SER A 212 -22.71 -11.19 6.57
CA SER A 212 -23.94 -11.43 7.36
C SER A 212 -23.68 -12.01 8.75
N VAL A 213 -22.62 -12.83 8.91
CA VAL A 213 -22.22 -13.42 10.20
C VAL A 213 -21.72 -12.38 11.22
N PHE A 214 -21.25 -11.22 10.77
CA PHE A 214 -20.71 -10.14 11.60
C PHE A 214 -21.68 -8.98 11.82
N VAL A 215 -22.80 -8.93 11.09
CA VAL A 215 -23.77 -7.81 11.16
C VAL A 215 -24.22 -7.57 12.59
N GLN A 216 -24.65 -8.61 13.31
CA GLN A 216 -25.12 -8.46 14.70
C GLN A 216 -24.05 -7.90 15.63
N MET A 217 -22.81 -8.34 15.47
CA MET A 217 -21.68 -7.88 16.28
C MET A 217 -21.40 -6.39 16.04
N VAL A 218 -21.41 -5.96 14.77
CA VAL A 218 -21.12 -4.57 14.41
C VAL A 218 -22.29 -3.65 14.76
N ASP A 219 -23.54 -4.09 14.57
CA ASP A 219 -24.73 -3.32 14.96
C ASP A 219 -24.74 -3.00 16.46
N GLN A 220 -24.38 -3.98 17.30
CA GLN A 220 -24.25 -3.75 18.74
C GLN A 220 -23.20 -2.66 19.06
N LEU A 221 -22.07 -2.64 18.33
CA LEU A 221 -21.04 -1.61 18.49
C LEU A 221 -21.52 -0.23 18.02
N MET A 222 -22.20 -0.16 16.87
CA MET A 222 -22.76 1.10 16.36
C MET A 222 -23.78 1.69 17.35
N LEU A 223 -24.66 0.85 17.91
CA LEU A 223 -25.64 1.26 18.93
C LEU A 223 -24.97 1.71 20.23
N LYS A 224 -23.96 0.97 20.70
CA LYS A 224 -23.21 1.29 21.92
C LYS A 224 -22.56 2.67 21.86
N HIS A 225 -21.93 3.00 20.72
CA HIS A 225 -21.22 4.26 20.53
C HIS A 225 -22.06 5.37 19.88
N LYS A 226 -23.34 5.10 19.60
CA LYS A 226 -24.27 6.03 18.91
C LYS A 226 -23.73 6.55 17.58
N ILE A 227 -23.05 5.67 16.83
CA ILE A 227 -22.50 6.00 15.51
C ILE A 227 -23.61 5.83 14.48
N SER A 228 -23.95 6.92 13.76
CA SER A 228 -24.87 6.89 12.62
C SER A 228 -24.09 7.00 11.31
N SER A 229 -24.21 5.98 10.47
CA SER A 229 -23.57 5.93 9.14
C SER A 229 -24.57 5.44 8.12
N SER A 230 -25.04 6.37 7.27
CA SER A 230 -25.99 6.07 6.19
C SER A 230 -25.45 5.05 5.19
N LEU A 231 -24.13 5.07 4.96
CA LEU A 231 -23.45 4.09 4.10
C LEU A 231 -23.50 2.69 4.71
N TYR A 232 -23.23 2.57 6.01
CA TYR A 232 -23.28 1.28 6.71
C TYR A 232 -24.71 0.70 6.70
N GLU A 233 -25.71 1.50 7.07
CA GLU A 233 -27.11 1.08 7.11
C GLU A 233 -27.62 0.62 5.72
N SER A 234 -27.25 1.35 4.66
CA SER A 234 -27.60 0.96 3.29
C SER A 234 -26.97 -0.38 2.90
N LEU A 235 -25.69 -0.59 3.22
CA LEU A 235 -24.98 -1.84 2.90
C LEU A 235 -25.55 -3.03 3.68
N VAL A 236 -25.82 -2.88 4.98
CA VAL A 236 -26.45 -3.93 5.79
C VAL A 236 -27.86 -4.25 5.31
N SER A 237 -28.64 -3.23 4.92
CA SER A 237 -29.96 -3.44 4.32
C SER A 237 -29.87 -4.24 3.02
N GLN A 238 -28.90 -3.94 2.16
CA GLN A 238 -28.68 -4.66 0.90
C GLN A 238 -28.23 -6.11 1.12
N ILE A 239 -27.41 -6.38 2.14
CA ILE A 239 -27.01 -7.74 2.54
C ILE A 239 -28.23 -8.52 3.02
N THR A 240 -29.04 -7.92 3.89
CA THR A 240 -30.23 -8.56 4.47
C THR A 240 -31.29 -8.86 3.41
N LYS A 241 -31.41 -8.00 2.39
CA LYS A 241 -32.31 -8.20 1.23
C LYS A 241 -31.73 -9.14 0.16
N GLY A 242 -30.50 -9.62 0.31
CA GLY A 242 -29.83 -10.49 -0.67
C GLY A 242 -29.51 -9.83 -2.01
N ILE A 243 -29.43 -8.50 -2.04
CA ILE A 243 -29.19 -7.69 -3.25
C ILE A 243 -27.69 -7.62 -3.58
N LEU A 244 -26.84 -7.61 -2.54
CA LEU A 244 -25.38 -7.75 -2.68
C LEU A 244 -25.05 -9.21 -3.05
N ARG A 245 -25.17 -9.53 -4.34
CA ARG A 245 -24.76 -10.81 -4.92
C ARG A 245 -23.27 -10.79 -5.22
N GLN A 246 -22.65 -11.97 -5.15
CA GLN A 246 -21.24 -12.22 -5.48
C GLN A 246 -20.98 -11.94 -6.97
N ASP A 247 -20.90 -10.69 -7.38
CA ASP A 247 -20.29 -10.34 -8.67
C ASP A 247 -18.93 -9.70 -8.39
N THR A 248 -18.04 -10.48 -7.76
CA THR A 248 -16.62 -10.13 -7.59
C THR A 248 -15.91 -9.92 -8.94
N ASP A 249 -16.50 -10.38 -10.05
CA ASP A 249 -15.95 -10.18 -11.39
C ASP A 249 -16.30 -8.83 -12.01
N ALA A 250 -17.37 -8.15 -11.58
CA ALA A 250 -17.79 -6.90 -12.21
C ALA A 250 -17.13 -5.65 -11.60
N PHE A 251 -16.73 -5.71 -10.32
CA PHE A 251 -16.26 -4.53 -9.60
C PHE A 251 -14.79 -4.19 -9.89
N LEU A 252 -13.92 -5.20 -10.03
CA LEU A 252 -12.47 -5.03 -10.19
C LEU A 252 -12.05 -4.42 -11.55
N TRP A 253 -12.86 -4.55 -12.60
CA TRP A 253 -12.51 -4.07 -13.95
C TRP A 253 -13.02 -2.66 -14.28
N SER A 254 -14.01 -2.15 -13.56
CA SER A 254 -14.63 -0.85 -13.89
C SER A 254 -13.77 0.37 -13.52
N GLY A 255 -12.78 0.20 -12.64
CA GLY A 255 -11.87 1.27 -12.19
C GLY A 255 -10.60 1.45 -13.03
N ILE A 256 -10.21 0.47 -13.83
CA ILE A 256 -8.93 0.49 -14.56
C ILE A 256 -9.10 1.00 -16.01
N GLN A 257 -10.27 0.83 -16.63
CA GLN A 257 -10.46 1.19 -18.04
C GLN A 257 -10.67 2.69 -18.34
N LYS A 258 -10.77 3.58 -17.34
CA LYS A 258 -11.10 4.99 -17.60
C LYS A 258 -9.91 5.94 -17.81
N VAL A 259 -8.67 5.45 -17.78
CA VAL A 259 -7.48 6.32 -17.89
C VAL A 259 -6.68 6.10 -19.19
N GLU A 260 -6.95 5.05 -19.98
CA GLU A 260 -6.18 4.76 -21.21
C GLU A 260 -6.75 5.37 -22.50
N ASP A 261 -7.97 5.92 -22.52
CA ASP A 261 -8.63 6.36 -23.77
C ASP A 261 -8.69 7.87 -24.05
N THR A 262 -7.96 8.71 -23.30
CA THR A 262 -7.94 10.19 -23.54
C THR A 262 -6.63 10.75 -24.06
N SER A 263 -5.79 9.94 -24.71
CA SER A 263 -4.60 10.49 -25.40
C SER A 263 -4.28 9.83 -26.73
N VAL A 264 -5.27 9.80 -27.64
CA VAL A 264 -5.01 9.86 -29.08
C VAL A 264 -6.08 10.75 -29.73
N GLN A 265 -5.83 12.05 -29.76
CA GLN A 265 -6.20 12.98 -30.85
C GLN A 265 -5.22 14.15 -30.85
#